data_AF-A0A7X0B1L8-F1
#
_entry.id   AF-A0A7X0B1L8-F1
#
_cell.length_a   1.000
_cell.length_b   1.000
_cell.length_c   1.000
_cell.angle_alpha   90.00
_cell.angle_beta   90.00
_cell.angle_gamma   90.00
#
_symmetry.space_group_name_H-M   'P 1'
#
loop_
_entity.id
_entity.type
_entity.pdbx_description
1 polymer ?
#
loop_
_entity_poly.entity_id
_entity_poly.type
_entity_poly.pdbx_seq_one_letter_code
_entity_poly.pdbx_strand_id
1 'polypeptide(L)' 'KSSATGASAISYTTSYDGTSGSGSSFTVTRSGAQFNKTSAMSVTVPANAQAIAGSYADTLTVTIAGK' A
#
# COMPACT_ATOMS: atom_id res chain seq x y z
N LYS A 1 -4.37 12.64 -0.19
CA LYS A 1 -4.83 13.93 0.40
C LYS A 1 -5.81 13.63 1.53
N SER A 2 -5.65 14.25 2.71
CA SER A 2 -6.58 14.11 3.85
C SER A 2 -7.52 15.32 3.90
N SER A 3 -8.78 15.12 4.28
CA SER A 3 -9.74 16.20 4.61
C SER A 3 -9.81 16.49 6.11
N ALA A 4 -9.05 15.76 6.95
CA ALA A 4 -8.94 16.04 8.37
C ALA A 4 -7.97 17.22 8.59
N THR A 5 -8.50 18.39 8.98
CA THR A 5 -7.71 19.60 9.23
C THR A 5 -6.66 19.34 10.33
N GLY A 6 -5.38 19.60 10.01
CA GLY A 6 -4.26 19.39 10.94
C GLY A 6 -3.80 17.93 11.10
N ALA A 7 -4.36 16.98 10.34
CA ALA A 7 -3.98 15.58 10.43
C ALA A 7 -2.61 15.30 9.78
N SER A 8 -1.82 14.47 10.45
CA SER A 8 -0.59 13.89 9.90
C SER A 8 -0.92 12.73 8.96
N ALA A 9 0.03 12.41 8.07
CA ALA A 9 -0.07 11.19 7.27
C ALA A 9 -0.11 9.95 8.18
N ILE A 10 -1.02 9.03 7.91
CA ILE A 10 -1.10 7.74 8.60
C ILE A 10 -0.30 6.73 7.78
N SER A 11 0.68 6.08 8.41
CA SER A 11 1.43 5.00 7.77
C SER A 11 0.55 3.77 7.56
N TYR A 12 0.84 3.03 6.51
CA TYR A 12 0.23 1.73 6.24
C TYR A 12 1.26 0.81 5.61
N THR A 13 1.03 -0.50 5.78
CA THR A 13 1.79 -1.54 5.10
C THR A 13 0.94 -2.16 4.01
N THR A 14 1.60 -2.63 2.97
CA THR A 14 0.97 -3.28 1.83
C THR A 14 1.59 -4.63 1.61
N SER A 15 0.79 -5.59 1.16
CA SER A 15 1.33 -6.84 0.64
C SER A 15 0.66 -7.22 -0.66
N TYR A 16 1.47 -7.72 -1.58
CA TYR A 16 1.03 -8.21 -2.87
C TYR A 16 2.03 -9.25 -3.37
N ASP A 17 1.50 -10.39 -3.83
CA ASP A 17 2.29 -11.43 -4.48
C ASP A 17 3.51 -11.90 -3.67
N GLY A 18 3.34 -12.03 -2.35
CA GLY A 18 4.39 -12.46 -1.41
C GLY A 18 5.39 -11.37 -1.02
N THR A 19 5.32 -10.18 -1.63
CA THR A 19 6.15 -9.02 -1.27
C THR A 19 5.37 -8.11 -0.33
N SER A 20 6.03 -7.64 0.72
CA SER A 20 5.49 -6.63 1.62
C SER A 20 6.27 -5.33 1.46
N GLY A 21 5.55 -4.20 1.53
CA GLY A 21 6.09 -2.86 1.41
C GLY A 21 5.51 -1.92 2.47
N SER A 22 6.13 -0.75 2.59
CA SER A 22 5.64 0.35 3.43
C SER A 22 5.51 1.59 2.56
N GLY A 23 4.45 2.37 2.78
CA GLY A 23 4.20 3.59 2.02
C GLY A 23 3.49 3.37 0.68
N SER A 24 3.46 4.42 -0.14
CA SER A 24 2.61 4.54 -1.32
C SER A 24 3.17 3.93 -2.60
N SER A 25 4.37 3.36 -2.57
CA SER A 25 4.93 2.66 -3.71
C SER A 25 5.83 1.50 -3.31
N PHE A 26 5.74 0.40 -4.07
CA PHE A 26 6.68 -0.71 -3.93
C PHE A 26 6.78 -1.54 -5.23
N THR A 27 7.88 -2.28 -5.33
CA THR A 27 8.19 -3.11 -6.49
C THR A 27 8.10 -4.59 -6.12
N VAL A 28 7.45 -5.37 -6.98
CA VAL A 28 7.46 -6.83 -6.95
C VAL A 28 8.27 -7.33 -8.13
N THR A 29 9.32 -8.09 -7.84
CA THR A 29 10.14 -8.71 -8.88
C THR A 29 9.75 -10.17 -9.05
N ARG A 30 9.33 -10.53 -10.26
CA ARG A 30 9.07 -11.92 -10.65
C ARG A 30 10.27 -12.49 -11.39
N SER A 31 10.58 -13.76 -11.14
CA SER A 31 11.67 -14.47 -11.82
C SER A 31 11.36 -14.80 -13.29
N GLY A 32 10.12 -14.58 -13.75
CA GLY A 32 9.70 -14.83 -15.12
C GLY A 32 8.27 -14.35 -15.37
N ALA A 33 7.82 -14.45 -16.62
CA ALA A 33 6.46 -14.09 -16.99
C ALA A 33 5.44 -15.02 -16.33
N GLN A 34 4.44 -14.42 -15.69
CA GLN A 34 3.33 -15.14 -15.04
C GLN A 34 2.03 -14.62 -15.63
N PHE A 35 1.46 -15.39 -16.55
CA PHE A 35 0.22 -15.05 -17.25
C PHE A 35 -1.00 -15.49 -16.43
N ASN A 36 -2.09 -14.70 -16.49
CA ASN A 36 -3.35 -14.97 -15.82
C ASN A 36 -3.25 -15.19 -14.30
N LYS A 37 -2.17 -14.70 -13.67
CA LYS A 37 -1.99 -14.82 -12.23
C LYS A 37 -2.86 -13.83 -11.49
N THR A 38 -3.68 -14.34 -10.57
CA THR A 38 -4.38 -13.53 -9.58
C THR A 38 -3.58 -13.51 -8.28
N SER A 39 -3.53 -12.36 -7.61
CA SER A 39 -2.89 -12.22 -6.30
C SER A 39 -3.69 -11.24 -5.47
N ALA A 40 -3.85 -11.55 -4.18
CA ALA A 40 -4.50 -10.64 -3.25
C ALA A 40 -3.59 -9.43 -3.02
N MET A 41 -4.20 -8.24 -3.01
CA MET A 41 -3.58 -7.03 -2.48
C MET A 41 -4.19 -6.78 -1.11
N SER A 42 -3.37 -6.72 -0.07
CA SER A 42 -3.81 -6.30 1.26
C SER A 42 -3.14 -4.99 1.65
N VAL A 43 -3.91 -4.14 2.34
CA VAL A 43 -3.45 -2.89 2.92
C VAL A 43 -3.81 -2.92 4.39
N THR A 44 -2.82 -2.76 5.26
CA THR A 44 -3.01 -2.75 6.70
C THR A 44 -2.70 -1.37 7.24
N VAL A 45 -3.72 -0.73 7.82
CA VAL A 45 -3.58 0.51 8.57
C VAL A 45 -3.57 0.12 10.05
N PRO A 46 -2.46 0.30 10.79
CA PRO A 46 -2.43 -0.01 12.21
C PRO A 46 -3.35 0.94 12.99
N ALA A 47 -3.88 0.47 14.12
CA ALA A 47 -4.62 1.33 15.03
C ALA A 47 -3.71 2.48 15.49
N ASN A 48 -4.19 3.72 15.36
CA ASN A 48 -3.46 4.91 15.75
C ASN A 48 -4.32 5.78 16.68
N ALA A 49 -3.95 5.86 17.95
CA ALA A 49 -4.66 6.66 18.95
C ALA A 49 -4.55 8.19 18.72
N GLN A 50 -3.63 8.63 17.84
CA GLN A 50 -3.42 10.03 17.49
C GLN A 50 -4.08 10.42 16.16
N ALA A 51 -4.73 9.47 15.46
CA ALA A 51 -5.44 9.79 14.23
C ALA A 51 -6.63 10.71 14.54
N ILE A 52 -6.67 11.86 13.88
CA ILE A 52 -7.78 12.82 14.01
C ILE A 52 -8.93 12.34 13.14
N ALA A 53 -10.17 12.53 13.60
CA ALA A 53 -11.37 12.17 12.85
C ALA A 53 -11.44 12.91 11.51
N GLY A 54 -11.78 12.18 10.44
CA GLY A 54 -11.95 12.69 9.09
C GLY A 54 -11.52 11.67 8.03
N SER A 55 -11.47 12.08 6.77
CA SER A 55 -11.16 11.18 5.66
C SER A 55 -9.68 11.27 5.27
N TYR A 56 -9.04 10.10 5.17
CA TYR A 56 -7.69 9.94 4.66
C TYR A 56 -7.76 9.27 3.29
N ALA A 57 -7.06 9.81 2.31
CA ALA A 57 -6.93 9.19 0.99
C ALA A 57 -5.47 9.20 0.55
N ASP A 58 -5.07 8.14 -0.14
CA ASP A 58 -3.75 8.01 -0.75
C ASP A 58 -3.83 7.20 -2.05
N THR A 59 -2.75 7.21 -2.83
CA THR A 59 -2.61 6.42 -4.06
C THR A 59 -1.47 5.43 -3.88
N LEU A 60 -1.78 4.13 -4.01
CA LEU A 60 -0.79 3.07 -3.99
C LEU A 60 -0.36 2.71 -5.41
N THR A 61 0.95 2.75 -5.67
CA THR A 61 1.55 2.32 -6.94
C THR A 61 2.28 1.00 -6.75
N VAL A 62 1.87 -0.03 -7.48
CA VAL A 62 2.54 -1.34 -7.50
C VAL A 62 3.24 -1.53 -8.83
N THR A 63 4.56 -1.67 -8.80
CA THR A 63 5.36 -1.96 -9.99
C THR A 63 5.69 -3.43 -10.03
N ILE A 64 5.23 -4.15 -11.07
CA ILE A 64 5.62 -5.55 -11.29
C ILE A 64 6.73 -5.56 -12.34
N ALA A 65 7.93 -5.93 -11.91
CA ALA A 65 9.12 -6.03 -12.76
C ALA A 65 9.47 -7.50 -13.04
N GLY A 66 9.92 -7.80 -14.26
CA GLY A 66 10.58 -9.07 -14.59
C GLY A 66 12.09 -9.01 -14.32
N LYS A 67 12.71 -10.17 -14.15
CA LYS A 67 14.16 -10.36 -14.30
C LYS A 67 14.49 -10.90 -15.68
#